data_AF-A0A2J7VE77-F1
#
_entry.id   AF-A0A2J7VE77-F1
#
_cell.length_a   1.000
_cell.length_b   1.000
_cell.length_c   1.000
_cell.angle_alpha   90.00
_cell.angle_beta   90.00
_cell.angle_gamma   90.00
#
_symmetry.space_group_name_H-M   'P 1'
#
loop_
_entity.id
_entity.type
_entity.pdbx_description
1 polymer ?
#
loop_
_entity_poly.entity_id
_entity_poly.type
_entity_poly.pdbx_seq_one_letter_code
_entity_poly.pdbx_strand_id
1 'polypeptide(L)'
;MYLASDELAVPSLASFRTSGACATKNLFPEADVAILVDDDGFPDALRPSLHDKAAANGQARGDSMRHEGTFRPRIKQVSLPRTSSKSPIPKGLPFISPATAAAQLAAWKAEAARQGCGEVAGRNACRTVISLFDASGVLAQPWVDAGYNVITYDLQTGGDISQFDAENLLEQHGNDDVWAILAQPPCTDFASSGAQWWKEKDEDGRTEASIELVRQTLRTIELFRPPVWVMENPVGRIREQNKLPAPLLKFDPWHFGDSYTKRTELYGNFNNELPLAPVEPIEGSKMHRLSSSAKFERSLTPEGFAYAFFMANNAESFDPIERMAREFPGVNVALLRAAAGAGNTEEQIRNQIEDAFYDSDLEWVHEVLEGLAVA
;
A
#
# COMPACT_ATOMS: atom_id res chain seq x y z
N MET A 1 -18.21 16.30 -43.42
CA MET A 1 -19.46 15.65 -42.97
C MET A 1 -19.07 14.77 -41.80
N TYR A 2 -19.14 15.32 -40.59
CA TYR A 2 -18.70 14.68 -39.36
C TYR A 2 -19.75 13.64 -38.94
N LEU A 3 -19.31 12.41 -38.71
CA LEU A 3 -20.10 11.39 -38.01
C LEU A 3 -19.57 11.34 -36.58
N ALA A 4 -20.44 11.69 -35.64
CA ALA A 4 -20.23 11.57 -34.21
C ALA A 4 -19.99 10.08 -33.86
N SER A 5 -18.89 9.82 -33.15
CA SER A 5 -18.66 8.55 -32.49
C SER A 5 -19.08 8.69 -31.03
N ASP A 6 -20.01 7.82 -30.64
CA ASP A 6 -20.69 7.78 -29.35
C ASP A 6 -19.72 7.83 -28.15
N GLU A 7 -20.06 8.68 -27.17
CA GLU A 7 -19.51 8.68 -25.83
C GLU A 7 -19.85 7.34 -25.16
N LEU A 8 -18.82 6.54 -24.87
CA LEU A 8 -18.92 5.46 -23.90
C LEU A 8 -19.11 6.10 -22.52
N ALA A 9 -20.34 6.11 -22.05
CA ALA A 9 -20.68 6.49 -20.68
C ALA A 9 -19.92 5.58 -19.69
N VAL A 10 -18.99 6.17 -18.96
CA VAL A 10 -18.39 5.58 -17.75
C VAL A 10 -19.53 5.45 -16.72
N PRO A 11 -19.84 4.25 -16.20
CA PRO A 11 -20.85 4.13 -15.15
C PRO A 11 -20.38 4.93 -13.93
N SER A 12 -21.20 5.87 -13.45
CA SER A 12 -20.93 6.54 -12.18
C SER A 12 -20.94 5.48 -11.08
N LEU A 13 -19.78 5.20 -10.48
CA LEU A 13 -19.73 4.48 -9.22
C LEU A 13 -20.47 5.33 -8.19
N ALA A 14 -21.68 4.91 -7.86
CA ALA A 14 -22.44 5.50 -6.77
C ALA A 14 -21.56 5.45 -5.51
N SER A 15 -21.40 6.58 -4.82
CA SER A 15 -20.78 6.60 -3.50
C SER A 15 -21.60 5.70 -2.59
N PHE A 16 -21.11 4.49 -2.30
CA PHE A 16 -21.72 3.63 -1.32
C PHE A 16 -21.45 4.23 0.06
N ARG A 17 -22.39 5.03 0.56
CA ARG A 17 -22.46 5.33 2.00
C ARG A 17 -23.02 4.10 2.69
N THR A 18 -22.15 3.29 3.29
CA THR A 18 -22.58 2.29 4.26
C THR A 18 -22.92 3.00 5.57
N SER A 19 -24.22 3.10 5.85
CA SER A 19 -24.73 3.49 7.16
C SER A 19 -24.48 2.35 8.15
N GLY A 20 -23.37 2.43 8.88
CA GLY A 20 -23.06 1.57 10.01
C GLY A 20 -22.38 2.42 11.08
N ALA A 21 -23.02 2.57 12.23
CA ALA A 21 -22.54 3.41 13.32
C ALA A 21 -21.25 2.84 13.92
N CYS A 22 -20.09 3.35 13.49
CA CYS A 22 -18.90 3.38 14.32
C CYS A 22 -18.90 4.74 15.03
N ALA A 23 -19.06 4.73 16.36
CA ALA A 23 -19.16 5.94 17.15
C ALA A 23 -17.80 6.63 17.20
N THR A 24 -17.63 7.72 16.45
CA THR A 24 -16.48 8.63 16.57
C THR A 24 -16.52 9.29 17.95
N LYS A 25 -15.64 8.86 18.86
CA LYS A 25 -15.36 9.62 20.09
C LYS A 25 -14.28 10.64 19.75
N ASN A 26 -14.69 11.89 19.53
CA ASN A 26 -13.76 13.02 19.46
C ASN A 26 -13.13 13.24 20.83
N LEU A 27 -11.84 12.95 20.96
CA LEU A 27 -10.98 13.41 22.07
C LEU A 27 -9.62 13.76 21.48
N PHE A 28 -9.38 15.05 21.19
CA PHE A 28 -8.03 15.60 21.07
C PHE A 28 -7.85 16.80 22.00
N PRO A 29 -6.71 16.91 22.70
CA PRO A 29 -6.17 18.18 23.10
C PRO A 29 -5.53 18.88 21.89
N GLU A 30 -5.69 20.20 21.80
CA GLU A 30 -5.09 21.05 20.77
C GLU A 30 -3.55 20.97 20.83
N ALA A 31 -2.91 20.43 19.80
CA ALA A 31 -1.49 20.60 19.54
C ALA A 31 -1.28 20.87 18.04
N ASP A 32 -0.73 22.04 17.71
CA ASP A 32 -0.37 22.44 16.36
C ASP A 32 0.74 21.52 15.81
N VAL A 33 0.38 20.57 14.95
CA VAL A 33 1.36 19.73 14.21
C VAL A 33 1.56 20.34 12.83
N ALA A 34 2.58 21.17 12.68
CA ALA A 34 3.00 21.69 11.39
C ALA A 34 3.75 20.60 10.59
N ILE A 35 3.22 20.22 9.42
CA ILE A 35 4.00 19.47 8.44
C ILE A 35 4.98 20.43 7.76
N LEU A 36 6.27 20.16 7.91
CA LEU A 36 7.33 20.92 7.26
C LEU A 36 7.30 20.67 5.74
N VAL A 37 6.89 21.70 4.99
CA VAL A 37 7.12 21.84 3.56
C VAL A 37 8.59 22.24 3.38
N ASP A 38 9.49 21.26 3.47
CA ASP A 38 10.91 21.49 3.22
C ASP A 38 11.29 20.73 1.95
N ASP A 39 11.63 21.47 0.89
CA ASP A 39 11.97 20.95 -0.45
C ASP A 39 13.15 19.94 -0.40
N ASP A 40 13.91 19.94 0.69
CA ASP A 40 15.04 19.05 0.96
C ASP A 40 14.82 18.05 2.13
N GLY A 41 13.73 18.19 2.91
CA GLY A 41 13.56 17.48 4.20
C GLY A 41 13.02 16.04 4.09
N PHE A 42 12.03 15.80 3.24
CA PHE A 42 11.43 14.46 3.11
C PHE A 42 12.33 13.44 2.36
N PRO A 43 13.11 13.83 1.32
CA PRO A 43 14.06 12.92 0.66
C PRO A 43 15.21 12.43 1.56
N ASP A 44 15.48 13.11 2.67
CA ASP A 44 16.52 12.73 3.63
C ASP A 44 16.00 11.82 4.74
N ALA A 45 14.68 11.82 5.02
CA ALA A 45 14.05 10.85 5.91
C ALA A 45 14.14 9.40 5.37
N LEU A 46 14.18 9.25 4.04
CA LEU A 46 14.40 7.95 3.39
C LEU A 46 15.87 7.53 3.30
N ARG A 47 16.86 8.32 3.74
CA ARG A 47 18.26 7.87 3.80
C ARG A 47 18.42 6.85 4.94
N PRO A 48 19.36 5.89 4.86
CA PRO A 48 19.73 5.12 6.05
C PRO A 48 20.20 6.14 7.07
N SER A 49 19.60 6.17 8.26
CA SER A 49 20.23 6.86 9.37
C SER A 49 21.63 6.26 9.46
N LEU A 50 22.64 7.06 9.15
CA LEU A 50 24.03 6.71 9.38
C LEU A 50 24.17 6.71 10.89
N HIS A 51 23.71 5.65 11.57
CA HIS A 51 23.82 5.49 13.01
C HIS A 51 23.59 6.80 13.78
N ASP A 52 22.34 7.13 14.14
CA ASP A 52 22.08 8.19 15.11
C ASP A 52 22.55 7.76 16.50
N LYS A 53 23.86 7.72 16.68
CA LYS A 53 24.51 7.97 17.97
C LYS A 53 24.34 9.45 18.40
N ALA A 54 23.63 10.26 17.59
CA ALA A 54 23.49 11.72 17.75
C ALA A 54 22.05 12.22 17.99
N ALA A 55 21.02 11.35 18.02
CA ALA A 55 19.68 11.81 18.43
C ALA A 55 19.73 12.26 19.90
N ALA A 56 19.49 13.56 20.11
CA ALA A 56 19.83 14.30 21.33
C ALA A 56 18.93 13.98 22.54
N ASN A 57 17.78 13.32 22.33
CA ASN A 57 16.83 12.89 23.38
C ASN A 57 16.02 11.65 22.93
N GLY A 58 15.28 11.03 23.85
CA GLY A 58 14.49 9.80 23.63
C GLY A 58 13.40 9.94 22.56
N GLN A 59 12.71 11.08 22.52
CA GLN A 59 11.64 11.34 21.55
C GLN A 59 12.13 11.28 20.10
N ALA A 60 13.25 11.95 19.79
CA ALA A 60 13.84 11.92 18.45
C ALA A 60 14.30 10.51 18.04
N ARG A 61 14.69 9.66 19.01
CA ARG A 61 15.02 8.25 18.76
C ARG A 61 13.77 7.44 18.45
N GLY A 62 12.69 7.63 19.20
CA GLY A 62 11.42 6.97 18.95
C GLY A 62 10.84 7.32 17.58
N ASP A 63 10.88 8.60 17.20
CA ASP A 63 10.48 9.03 15.84
C ASP A 63 11.27 8.33 14.74
N SER A 64 12.61 8.30 14.88
CA SER A 64 13.49 7.61 13.93
C SER A 64 13.15 6.12 13.81
N MET A 65 12.87 5.45 14.93
CA MET A 65 12.47 4.04 14.95
C MET A 65 11.08 3.79 14.34
N ARG A 66 10.09 4.65 14.62
CA ARG A 66 8.75 4.58 13.99
C ARG A 66 8.86 4.78 12.47
N HIS A 67 9.66 5.75 12.05
CA HIS A 67 9.93 6.04 10.65
C HIS A 67 10.63 4.85 9.95
N GLU A 68 11.68 4.29 10.57
CA GLU A 68 12.38 3.12 10.04
C GLU A 68 11.45 1.90 9.97
N GLY A 69 10.62 1.67 11.00
CA GLY A 69 9.61 0.61 11.00
C GLY A 69 8.59 0.75 9.86
N THR A 70 8.19 1.97 9.54
CA THR A 70 7.19 2.28 8.51
C THR A 70 7.75 2.17 7.09
N PHE A 71 8.93 2.74 6.83
CA PHE A 71 9.48 2.85 5.47
C PHE A 71 10.60 1.85 5.14
N ARG A 72 11.18 1.19 6.14
CA ARG A 72 12.28 0.24 5.97
C ARG A 72 12.01 -1.07 6.73
N PRO A 73 10.83 -1.68 6.52
CA PRO A 73 10.51 -2.91 7.23
C PRO A 73 11.52 -4.01 6.88
N ARG A 74 11.86 -4.85 7.86
CA ARG A 74 12.80 -5.98 7.69
C ARG A 74 12.14 -7.15 6.95
N ILE A 75 11.68 -6.90 5.73
CA ILE A 75 10.99 -7.86 4.87
C ILE A 75 11.96 -8.29 3.77
N LYS A 76 12.10 -9.61 3.59
CA LYS A 76 12.95 -10.17 2.55
C LYS A 76 12.33 -9.88 1.18
N GLN A 77 13.09 -9.28 0.28
CA GLN A 77 12.65 -9.01 -1.08
C GLN A 77 12.36 -10.30 -1.86
N VAL A 78 11.26 -10.30 -2.60
CA VAL A 78 10.84 -11.38 -3.49
C VAL A 78 10.85 -10.87 -4.92
N SER A 79 11.56 -11.58 -5.80
CA SER A 79 11.46 -11.35 -7.24
C SER A 79 10.93 -12.62 -7.88
N LEU A 80 9.65 -12.61 -8.26
CA LEU A 80 9.05 -13.78 -8.88
C LEU A 80 9.75 -14.11 -10.22
N PRO A 81 9.82 -15.40 -10.61
CA PRO A 81 10.55 -15.82 -11.80
C PRO A 81 10.15 -15.06 -13.06
N ARG A 82 11.07 -14.95 -14.02
CA ARG A 82 10.75 -14.42 -15.36
C ARG A 82 10.61 -15.56 -16.34
N THR A 83 9.74 -15.39 -17.32
CA THR A 83 9.72 -16.22 -18.54
C THR A 83 10.53 -15.56 -19.66
N SER A 84 11.05 -16.34 -20.59
CA SER A 84 11.70 -15.86 -21.82
C SER A 84 11.66 -16.94 -22.91
N SER A 85 12.00 -16.59 -24.15
CA SER A 85 12.14 -17.58 -25.23
C SER A 85 13.15 -18.68 -24.93
N LYS A 86 14.17 -18.42 -24.10
CA LYS A 86 15.18 -19.40 -23.66
C LYS A 86 14.74 -20.23 -22.45
N SER A 87 13.74 -19.78 -21.71
CA SER A 87 13.21 -20.44 -20.51
C SER A 87 11.71 -20.15 -20.44
N PRO A 88 10.91 -20.83 -21.29
CA PRO A 88 9.49 -20.52 -21.44
C PRO A 88 8.70 -20.89 -20.18
N ILE A 89 9.08 -21.99 -19.51
CA ILE A 89 8.56 -22.40 -18.20
C ILE A 89 9.59 -22.03 -17.13
N PRO A 90 9.30 -21.06 -16.25
CA PRO A 90 10.23 -20.66 -15.22
C PRO A 90 10.47 -21.77 -14.18
N LYS A 91 11.73 -21.90 -13.72
CA LYS A 91 12.10 -22.91 -12.72
C LYS A 91 11.34 -22.68 -11.41
N GLY A 92 10.72 -23.73 -10.88
CA GLY A 92 10.04 -23.70 -9.59
C GLY A 92 8.65 -23.05 -9.60
N LEU A 93 8.13 -22.67 -10.77
CA LEU A 93 6.78 -22.12 -10.91
C LEU A 93 6.12 -22.66 -12.18
N PRO A 94 5.64 -23.92 -12.16
CA PRO A 94 4.96 -24.51 -13.32
C PRO A 94 3.66 -23.76 -13.62
N PHE A 95 3.31 -23.67 -14.89
CA PHE A 95 2.03 -23.09 -15.28
C PHE A 95 0.86 -24.02 -14.94
N ILE A 96 -0.26 -23.41 -14.59
CA ILE A 96 -1.56 -24.07 -14.48
C ILE A 96 -2.44 -23.72 -15.68
N SER A 97 -3.53 -24.47 -15.87
CA SER A 97 -4.48 -24.15 -16.93
C SER A 97 -5.21 -22.83 -16.65
N PRO A 98 -5.65 -22.08 -17.67
CA PRO A 98 -6.48 -20.88 -17.47
C PRO A 98 -7.75 -21.16 -16.66
N ALA A 99 -8.36 -22.33 -16.82
CA ALA A 99 -9.53 -22.73 -16.04
C ALA A 99 -9.21 -22.91 -14.56
N THR A 100 -8.04 -23.47 -14.23
CA THR A 100 -7.56 -23.61 -12.85
C THR A 100 -7.25 -22.25 -12.24
N ALA A 101 -6.58 -21.36 -12.99
CA ALA A 101 -6.29 -20.00 -12.53
C ALA A 101 -7.59 -19.20 -12.26
N ALA A 102 -8.57 -19.30 -13.16
CA ALA A 102 -9.88 -18.68 -12.98
C ALA A 102 -10.62 -19.24 -11.74
N ALA A 103 -10.51 -20.55 -11.47
CA ALA A 103 -11.09 -21.14 -10.26
C ALA A 103 -10.39 -20.66 -8.98
N GLN A 104 -9.07 -20.46 -9.00
CA GLN A 104 -8.34 -19.86 -7.87
C GLN A 104 -8.76 -18.41 -7.63
N LEU A 105 -8.84 -17.60 -8.69
CA LEU A 105 -9.36 -16.24 -8.60
C LEU A 105 -10.78 -16.23 -8.02
N ALA A 106 -11.67 -17.08 -8.52
CA ALA A 106 -13.04 -17.20 -8.00
C ALA A 106 -13.06 -17.55 -6.49
N ALA A 107 -12.14 -18.40 -6.02
CA ALA A 107 -12.00 -18.71 -4.60
C ALA A 107 -11.54 -17.49 -3.78
N TRP A 108 -10.58 -16.70 -4.28
CA TRP A 108 -10.15 -15.47 -3.61
C TRP A 108 -11.28 -14.41 -3.55
N LYS A 109 -12.06 -14.28 -4.63
CA LYS A 109 -13.25 -13.42 -4.66
C LYS A 109 -14.30 -13.87 -3.65
N ALA A 110 -14.55 -15.18 -3.58
CA ALA A 110 -15.49 -15.74 -2.61
C ALA A 110 -15.03 -15.52 -1.16
N GLU A 111 -13.72 -15.60 -0.89
CA GLU A 111 -13.16 -15.32 0.43
C GLU A 111 -13.29 -13.83 0.80
N ALA A 112 -12.99 -12.90 -0.11
CA ALA A 112 -13.25 -11.48 0.13
C ALA A 112 -14.74 -11.23 0.43
N ALA A 113 -15.64 -11.76 -0.40
CA ALA A 113 -17.08 -11.63 -0.19
C ALA A 113 -17.57 -12.28 1.13
N ARG A 114 -16.93 -13.36 1.58
CA ARG A 114 -17.21 -13.97 2.90
C ARG A 114 -16.90 -13.00 4.03
N GLN A 115 -15.77 -12.28 3.95
CA GLN A 115 -15.41 -11.25 4.94
C GLN A 115 -16.40 -10.08 4.93
N GLY A 116 -16.98 -9.75 3.78
CA GLY A 116 -18.03 -8.73 3.64
C GLY A 116 -19.38 -9.09 4.27
N CYS A 117 -19.50 -10.23 4.95
CA CYS A 117 -20.72 -10.65 5.66
C CYS A 117 -20.49 -10.89 7.16
N GLY A 118 -21.54 -10.68 7.97
CA GLY A 118 -21.55 -11.06 9.39
C GLY A 118 -20.65 -10.20 10.29
N GLU A 119 -20.09 -10.79 11.35
CA GLU A 119 -19.27 -10.08 12.34
C GLU A 119 -17.95 -9.54 11.77
N VAL A 120 -17.36 -10.26 10.80
CA VAL A 120 -16.11 -9.82 10.15
C VAL A 120 -16.35 -8.51 9.40
N ALA A 121 -17.45 -8.41 8.67
CA ALA A 121 -17.83 -7.19 7.95
C ALA A 121 -17.97 -5.99 8.89
N GLY A 122 -18.56 -6.19 10.07
CA GLY A 122 -18.67 -5.16 11.09
C GLY A 122 -17.31 -4.64 11.56
N ARG A 123 -16.33 -5.54 11.75
CA ARG A 123 -14.95 -5.14 12.10
C ARG A 123 -14.20 -4.50 10.93
N ASN A 124 -14.42 -4.97 9.70
CA ASN A 124 -13.78 -4.40 8.51
C ASN A 124 -14.34 -3.01 8.19
N ALA A 125 -15.62 -2.76 8.43
CA ALA A 125 -16.25 -1.46 8.19
C ALA A 125 -15.66 -0.33 9.04
N CYS A 126 -15.06 -0.65 10.20
CA CYS A 126 -14.33 0.31 11.02
C CYS A 126 -12.94 0.65 10.46
N ARG A 127 -12.41 -0.16 9.54
CA ARG A 127 -11.07 0.02 8.97
C ARG A 127 -11.15 0.74 7.64
N THR A 128 -10.36 1.79 7.52
CA THR A 128 -10.27 2.59 6.30
C THR A 128 -9.16 2.07 5.39
N VAL A 129 -9.45 1.99 4.10
CA VAL A 129 -8.47 1.76 3.03
C VAL A 129 -8.48 2.97 2.11
N ILE A 130 -7.33 3.64 1.99
CA ILE A 130 -7.16 4.79 1.11
C ILE A 130 -6.46 4.33 -0.18
N SER A 131 -7.13 4.47 -1.33
CA SER A 131 -6.58 4.13 -2.65
C SER A 131 -6.26 5.41 -3.43
N LEU A 132 -4.97 5.63 -3.73
CA LEU A 132 -4.44 6.83 -4.37
C LEU A 132 -4.07 6.54 -5.82
N PHE A 133 -4.40 7.47 -6.73
CA PHE A 133 -4.21 7.37 -8.18
C PHE A 133 -4.94 6.16 -8.82
N ASP A 134 -6.08 5.78 -8.25
CA ASP A 134 -6.81 4.58 -8.65
C ASP A 134 -8.15 4.92 -9.31
N ALA A 135 -8.10 5.54 -10.50
CA ALA A 135 -9.28 5.77 -11.33
C ALA A 135 -10.10 4.49 -11.61
N SER A 136 -9.45 3.32 -11.59
CA SER A 136 -10.07 2.04 -11.97
C SER A 136 -10.84 1.37 -10.84
N GLY A 137 -10.42 1.61 -9.59
CA GLY A 137 -10.88 0.90 -8.40
C GLY A 137 -10.45 -0.56 -8.30
N VAL A 138 -9.72 -1.11 -9.29
CA VAL A 138 -9.47 -2.57 -9.36
C VAL A 138 -8.60 -3.04 -8.21
N LEU A 139 -7.57 -2.28 -7.82
CA LEU A 139 -6.70 -2.63 -6.70
C LEU A 139 -7.46 -2.59 -5.36
N ALA A 140 -8.40 -1.66 -5.24
CA ALA A 140 -9.21 -1.46 -4.04
C ALA A 140 -10.43 -2.40 -3.96
N GLN A 141 -10.91 -2.96 -5.08
CA GLN A 141 -12.14 -3.75 -5.14
C GLN A 141 -12.20 -4.93 -4.15
N PRO A 142 -11.14 -5.73 -3.92
CA PRO A 142 -11.19 -6.82 -2.94
C PRO A 142 -11.46 -6.35 -1.51
N TRP A 143 -11.03 -5.13 -1.17
CA TRP A 143 -11.27 -4.52 0.13
C TRP A 143 -12.74 -4.06 0.26
N VAL A 144 -13.32 -3.53 -0.81
CA VAL A 144 -14.76 -3.22 -0.90
C VAL A 144 -15.58 -4.50 -0.69
N ASP A 145 -15.23 -5.57 -1.41
CA ASP A 145 -15.93 -6.85 -1.31
C ASP A 145 -15.86 -7.45 0.11
N ALA A 146 -14.78 -7.17 0.83
CA ALA A 146 -14.57 -7.58 2.21
C ALA A 146 -15.19 -6.66 3.26
N GLY A 147 -15.90 -5.60 2.83
CA GLY A 147 -16.64 -4.71 3.72
C GLY A 147 -15.81 -3.62 4.39
N TYR A 148 -14.60 -3.33 3.88
CA TYR A 148 -13.80 -2.20 4.36
C TYR A 148 -14.42 -0.85 3.97
N ASN A 149 -14.14 0.19 4.75
CA ASN A 149 -14.40 1.57 4.33
C ASN A 149 -13.33 2.00 3.31
N VAL A 150 -13.65 1.92 2.01
CA VAL A 150 -12.69 2.25 0.94
C VAL A 150 -12.92 3.67 0.42
N ILE A 151 -11.85 4.46 0.39
CA ILE A 151 -11.85 5.83 -0.13
C ILE A 151 -10.85 5.92 -1.26
N THR A 152 -11.30 6.38 -2.42
CA THR A 152 -10.48 6.44 -3.64
C THR A 152 -10.23 7.89 -4.06
N TYR A 153 -8.98 8.21 -4.35
CA TYR A 153 -8.55 9.50 -4.88
C TYR A 153 -7.88 9.32 -6.23
N ASP A 154 -8.42 9.96 -7.25
CA ASP A 154 -7.80 10.10 -8.56
C ASP A 154 -8.25 11.42 -9.19
N LEU A 155 -7.36 12.06 -9.96
CA LEU A 155 -7.69 13.32 -10.62
C LEU A 155 -8.91 13.18 -11.56
N GLN A 156 -9.09 12.00 -12.18
CA GLN A 156 -10.23 11.71 -13.05
C GLN A 156 -11.56 11.60 -12.31
N THR A 157 -11.53 11.27 -11.01
CA THR A 157 -12.71 11.17 -10.15
C THR A 157 -12.86 12.39 -9.23
N GLY A 158 -11.99 13.41 -9.39
CA GLY A 158 -12.05 14.68 -8.67
C GLY A 158 -11.18 14.75 -7.41
N GLY A 159 -10.41 13.70 -7.09
CA GLY A 159 -9.46 13.69 -5.97
C GLY A 159 -8.08 14.17 -6.42
N ASP A 160 -7.70 15.38 -6.05
CA ASP A 160 -6.36 15.91 -6.37
C ASP A 160 -5.38 15.68 -5.20
N ILE A 161 -4.56 14.64 -5.34
CA ILE A 161 -3.54 14.29 -4.35
C ILE A 161 -2.51 15.40 -4.16
N SER A 162 -2.30 16.30 -5.14
CA SER A 162 -1.36 17.43 -4.99
C SER A 162 -1.83 18.49 -3.99
N GLN A 163 -3.12 18.48 -3.62
CA GLN A 163 -3.74 19.42 -2.69
C GLN A 163 -3.89 18.86 -1.28
N PHE A 164 -3.33 17.67 -1.01
CA PHE A 164 -3.41 17.07 0.31
C PHE A 164 -2.59 17.84 1.33
N ASP A 165 -3.17 18.05 2.50
CA ASP A 165 -2.52 18.49 3.72
C ASP A 165 -3.01 17.67 4.91
N ALA A 166 -2.26 17.72 6.02
CA ALA A 166 -2.56 16.90 7.19
C ALA A 166 -3.92 17.20 7.80
N GLU A 167 -4.26 18.48 7.94
CA GLU A 167 -5.47 18.91 8.63
C GLU A 167 -6.69 18.40 7.87
N ASN A 168 -6.76 18.65 6.57
CA ASN A 168 -7.86 18.20 5.72
C ASN A 168 -7.98 16.66 5.68
N LEU A 169 -6.85 15.95 5.62
CA LEU A 169 -6.85 14.49 5.62
C LEU A 169 -7.34 13.92 6.96
N LEU A 170 -6.91 14.50 8.09
CA LEU A 170 -7.33 14.08 9.42
C LEU A 170 -8.79 14.45 9.71
N GLU A 171 -9.27 15.62 9.27
CA GLU A 171 -10.68 15.99 9.36
C GLU A 171 -11.57 15.02 8.58
N GLN A 172 -11.11 14.58 7.40
CA GLN A 172 -11.88 13.71 6.54
C GLN A 172 -11.86 12.24 6.96
N HIS A 173 -10.74 11.76 7.51
CA HIS A 173 -10.52 10.34 7.77
C HIS A 173 -10.44 9.98 9.25
N GLY A 174 -10.27 10.96 10.13
CA GLY A 174 -9.75 10.72 11.46
C GLY A 174 -8.28 10.29 11.39
N ASN A 175 -7.69 10.05 12.55
CA ASN A 175 -6.37 9.43 12.71
C ASN A 175 -6.46 7.94 13.08
N ASP A 176 -7.66 7.42 13.37
CA ASP A 176 -7.87 6.06 13.86
C ASP A 176 -8.20 5.09 12.71
N ASP A 177 -7.66 3.87 12.80
CA ASP A 177 -8.04 2.70 11.98
C ASP A 177 -7.83 2.81 10.45
N VAL A 178 -6.89 3.62 9.96
CA VAL A 178 -6.39 3.49 8.57
C VAL A 178 -5.57 2.21 8.44
N TRP A 179 -6.20 1.16 7.89
CA TRP A 179 -5.61 -0.16 7.75
C TRP A 179 -4.63 -0.26 6.58
N ALA A 180 -4.99 0.32 5.43
CA ALA A 180 -4.16 0.24 4.23
C ALA A 180 -4.13 1.53 3.41
N ILE A 181 -2.96 1.84 2.86
CA ILE A 181 -2.79 2.82 1.80
C ILE A 181 -2.27 2.12 0.54
N LEU A 182 -3.04 2.18 -0.54
CA LEU A 182 -2.73 1.60 -1.84
C LEU A 182 -2.42 2.75 -2.80
N ALA A 183 -1.27 2.77 -3.46
CA ALA A 183 -0.88 3.88 -4.33
C ALA A 183 -0.37 3.41 -5.69
N GLN A 184 -0.85 4.07 -6.75
CA GLN A 184 -0.47 3.81 -8.15
C GLN A 184 0.05 5.09 -8.83
N PRO A 185 1.11 5.73 -8.29
CA PRO A 185 1.56 7.04 -8.75
C PRO A 185 1.93 7.05 -10.25
N PRO A 186 2.00 8.23 -10.88
CA PRO A 186 2.17 8.36 -12.33
C PRO A 186 3.27 7.47 -12.93
N CYS A 187 2.87 6.40 -13.62
CA CYS A 187 3.82 5.46 -14.23
C CYS A 187 4.42 5.99 -15.53
N THR A 188 3.81 7.00 -16.17
CA THR A 188 4.24 7.54 -17.46
C THR A 188 5.60 8.23 -17.43
N ASP A 189 6.01 8.75 -16.27
CA ASP A 189 7.26 9.53 -16.13
C ASP A 189 8.40 8.69 -15.55
N PHE A 190 8.08 7.52 -15.01
CA PHE A 190 9.03 6.63 -14.37
C PHE A 190 9.26 5.30 -15.10
N ALA A 191 8.26 4.74 -15.78
CA ALA A 191 8.38 3.41 -16.39
C ALA A 191 9.39 3.39 -17.55
N SER A 192 10.23 2.35 -17.59
CA SER A 192 11.26 2.14 -18.63
C SER A 192 10.70 2.07 -20.05
N SER A 193 9.44 1.64 -20.21
CA SER A 193 8.77 1.65 -21.51
C SER A 193 8.60 3.05 -22.13
N GLY A 194 8.69 4.11 -21.31
CA GLY A 194 8.65 5.51 -21.73
C GLY A 194 10.02 6.18 -21.83
N ALA A 195 11.14 5.44 -21.69
CA ALA A 195 12.46 6.02 -21.45
C ALA A 195 12.95 7.00 -22.52
N GLN A 196 12.53 6.83 -23.77
CA GLN A 196 12.86 7.75 -24.87
C GLN A 196 12.34 9.19 -24.64
N TRP A 197 11.30 9.37 -23.82
CA TRP A 197 10.68 10.66 -23.52
C TRP A 197 11.17 11.28 -22.21
N TRP A 198 12.03 10.60 -21.46
CA TRP A 198 12.47 11.07 -20.15
C TRP A 198 13.19 12.41 -20.22
N LYS A 199 14.09 12.60 -21.19
CA LYS A 199 14.83 13.86 -21.34
C LYS A 199 13.90 15.07 -21.48
N GLU A 200 12.89 14.97 -22.34
CA GLU A 200 11.90 16.05 -22.57
C GLU A 200 11.11 16.35 -21.29
N LYS A 201 10.66 15.30 -20.57
CA LYS A 201 9.90 15.42 -19.31
C LYS A 201 10.71 15.98 -18.16
N ASP A 202 12.02 15.72 -18.16
CA ASP A 202 12.95 16.26 -17.18
C ASP A 202 13.19 17.75 -17.47
N GLU A 203 13.34 18.13 -18.74
CA GLU A 203 13.56 19.52 -19.17
C GLU A 203 12.32 20.41 -18.97
N ASP A 204 11.11 19.87 -19.12
CA ASP A 204 9.86 20.64 -19.01
C ASP A 204 9.14 20.55 -17.64
N GLY A 205 9.74 19.85 -16.66
CA GLY A 205 9.27 19.80 -15.28
C GLY A 205 8.19 18.75 -14.99
N ARG A 206 7.70 18.00 -15.99
CA ARG A 206 6.74 16.90 -15.77
C ARG A 206 7.26 15.84 -14.81
N THR A 207 8.54 15.49 -14.91
CA THR A 207 9.14 14.52 -13.98
C THR A 207 9.15 15.03 -12.55
N GLU A 208 9.46 16.31 -12.33
CA GLU A 208 9.51 16.90 -10.98
C GLU A 208 8.10 16.93 -10.36
N ALA A 209 7.07 17.30 -11.13
CA ALA A 209 5.69 17.23 -10.67
C ALA A 209 5.29 15.81 -10.24
N SER A 210 5.70 14.78 -11.00
CA SER A 210 5.44 13.38 -10.65
C SER A 210 6.27 12.91 -9.45
N ILE A 211 7.47 13.45 -9.22
CA ILE A 211 8.26 13.22 -8.00
C ILE A 211 7.54 13.79 -6.78
N GLU A 212 6.98 14.99 -6.89
CA GLU A 212 6.23 15.61 -5.78
C GLU A 212 4.98 14.80 -5.41
N LEU A 213 4.28 14.23 -6.39
CA LEU A 213 3.16 13.31 -6.10
C LEU A 213 3.60 12.06 -5.34
N VAL A 214 4.78 11.51 -5.63
CA VAL A 214 5.36 10.40 -4.85
C VAL A 214 5.72 10.87 -3.45
N ARG A 215 6.30 12.05 -3.27
CA ARG A 215 6.60 12.62 -1.94
C ARG A 215 5.33 12.84 -1.13
N GLN A 216 4.28 13.41 -1.72
CA GLN A 216 2.99 13.61 -1.07
C GLN A 216 2.33 12.29 -0.64
N THR A 217 2.49 11.24 -1.46
CA THR A 217 2.07 9.87 -1.10
C THR A 217 2.79 9.39 0.16
N LEU A 218 4.12 9.59 0.23
CA LEU A 218 4.91 9.18 1.39
C LEU A 218 4.59 10.02 2.64
N ARG A 219 4.31 11.32 2.51
CA ARG A 219 3.81 12.17 3.61
C ARG A 219 2.48 11.65 4.13
N THR A 220 1.58 11.25 3.24
CA THR A 220 0.28 10.65 3.61
C THR A 220 0.48 9.32 4.36
N ILE A 221 1.43 8.49 3.92
CA ILE A 221 1.80 7.26 4.63
C ILE A 221 2.40 7.56 6.01
N GLU A 222 3.24 8.58 6.13
CA GLU A 222 3.83 8.96 7.42
C GLU A 222 2.80 9.56 8.39
N LEU A 223 1.79 10.25 7.86
CA LEU A 223 0.69 10.80 8.65
C LEU A 223 -0.13 9.68 9.32
N PHE A 224 -0.54 8.68 8.54
CA PHE A 224 -1.43 7.61 9.00
C PHE A 224 -0.71 6.36 9.52
N ARG A 225 0.54 6.14 9.12
CA ARG A 225 1.38 4.95 9.41
C ARG A 225 0.61 3.63 9.36
N PRO A 226 -0.07 3.33 8.25
CA PRO A 226 -0.95 2.17 8.18
C PRO A 226 -0.17 0.85 8.33
N PRO A 227 -0.80 -0.20 8.88
CA PRO A 227 -0.23 -1.55 8.94
C PRO A 227 0.20 -2.10 7.58
N VAL A 228 -0.51 -1.69 6.53
CA VAL A 228 -0.22 -2.04 5.14
C VAL A 228 -0.09 -0.77 4.33
N TRP A 229 1.02 -0.61 3.60
CA TRP A 229 1.04 0.31 2.48
C TRP A 229 1.81 -0.26 1.31
N VAL A 230 1.36 0.07 0.10
CA VAL A 230 2.00 -0.34 -1.14
C VAL A 230 1.99 0.80 -2.14
N MET A 231 3.11 0.95 -2.84
CA MET A 231 3.24 1.80 -4.01
C MET A 231 3.67 0.94 -5.20
N GLU A 232 2.79 0.84 -6.19
CA GLU A 232 3.00 0.07 -7.42
C GLU A 232 3.59 0.95 -8.52
N ASN A 233 4.61 0.43 -9.20
CA ASN A 233 5.05 1.01 -10.46
C ASN A 233 5.66 -0.04 -11.38
N PRO A 234 5.46 0.06 -12.71
CA PRO A 234 6.24 -0.71 -13.66
C PRO A 234 7.75 -0.47 -13.49
N VAL A 235 8.56 -1.46 -13.84
CA VAL A 235 10.04 -1.35 -13.79
C VAL A 235 10.52 -0.08 -14.52
N GLY A 236 11.34 0.71 -13.83
CA GLY A 236 11.77 2.02 -14.32
C GLY A 236 12.65 2.77 -13.33
N ARG A 237 12.57 4.11 -13.37
CA ARG A 237 13.43 5.02 -12.61
C ARG A 237 12.79 5.59 -11.33
N ILE A 238 11.57 5.18 -10.95
CA ILE A 238 10.87 5.73 -9.77
C ILE A 238 11.73 5.67 -8.50
N ARG A 239 12.41 4.54 -8.28
CA ARG A 239 13.29 4.33 -7.14
C ARG A 239 14.45 5.32 -7.11
N GLU A 240 15.13 5.50 -8.23
CA GLU A 240 16.31 6.34 -8.34
C GLU A 240 15.94 7.82 -8.17
N GLN A 241 14.86 8.26 -8.81
CA GLN A 241 14.36 9.63 -8.74
C GLN A 241 13.82 10.00 -7.36
N ASN A 242 13.26 9.04 -6.62
CA ASN A 242 12.62 9.26 -5.32
C ASN A 242 13.42 8.69 -4.13
N LYS A 243 14.63 8.18 -4.36
CA LYS A 243 15.49 7.56 -3.33
C LYS A 243 14.80 6.44 -2.52
N LEU A 244 13.87 5.71 -3.14
CA LEU A 244 13.13 4.66 -2.46
C LEU A 244 14.04 3.48 -2.06
N PRO A 245 13.68 2.71 -1.01
CA PRO A 245 14.25 1.39 -0.79
C PRO A 245 14.11 0.50 -2.03
N ALA A 246 14.87 -0.60 -2.07
CA ALA A 246 14.67 -1.57 -3.13
C ALA A 246 13.30 -2.27 -2.95
N PRO A 247 12.58 -2.56 -4.05
CA PRO A 247 11.20 -3.04 -3.99
C PRO A 247 11.11 -4.40 -3.29
N LEU A 248 10.03 -4.59 -2.52
CA LEU A 248 9.77 -5.81 -1.77
C LEU A 248 9.21 -6.94 -2.64
N LEU A 249 8.51 -6.60 -3.73
CA LEU A 249 8.02 -7.58 -4.70
C LEU A 249 8.30 -7.11 -6.13
N LYS A 250 8.74 -8.04 -6.98
CA LYS A 250 8.72 -7.86 -8.44
C LYS A 250 7.93 -9.00 -9.09
N PHE A 251 6.96 -8.65 -9.93
CA PHE A 251 6.07 -9.63 -10.56
C PHE A 251 5.70 -9.24 -11.99
N ASP A 252 5.01 -10.15 -12.66
CA ASP A 252 4.34 -9.96 -13.95
C ASP A 252 2.88 -10.47 -13.82
N PRO A 253 1.91 -9.94 -14.59
CA PRO A 253 0.50 -10.31 -14.47
C PRO A 253 0.21 -11.81 -14.60
N TRP A 254 0.99 -12.53 -15.42
CA TRP A 254 0.86 -13.98 -15.55
C TRP A 254 1.10 -14.79 -14.29
N HIS A 255 1.77 -14.23 -13.27
CA HIS A 255 1.87 -14.88 -11.97
C HIS A 255 0.51 -15.01 -11.27
N PHE A 256 -0.49 -14.22 -11.69
CA PHE A 256 -1.79 -14.08 -11.04
C PHE A 256 -2.97 -14.34 -12.00
N GLY A 257 -2.74 -15.01 -13.12
CA GLY A 257 -3.82 -15.48 -14.01
C GLY A 257 -3.97 -14.73 -15.33
N ASP A 258 -3.26 -13.62 -15.53
CA ASP A 258 -3.32 -12.83 -16.76
C ASP A 258 -2.30 -13.27 -17.81
N SER A 259 -2.69 -13.49 -19.06
CA SER A 259 -1.80 -14.11 -20.06
C SER A 259 -0.73 -13.19 -20.69
N TYR A 260 -0.28 -12.14 -20.00
CA TYR A 260 0.71 -11.19 -20.53
C TYR A 260 1.82 -10.87 -19.52
N THR A 261 2.92 -10.30 -20.04
CA THR A 261 4.04 -9.77 -19.25
C THR A 261 3.98 -8.25 -19.17
N LYS A 262 4.27 -7.74 -17.97
CA LYS A 262 4.38 -6.31 -17.65
C LYS A 262 5.08 -6.28 -16.31
N ARG A 263 6.40 -6.22 -16.32
CA ARG A 263 7.17 -6.33 -15.08
C ARG A 263 6.87 -5.12 -14.20
N THR A 264 6.33 -5.39 -13.02
CA THR A 264 5.94 -4.42 -12.01
C THR A 264 6.77 -4.62 -10.74
N GLU A 265 6.99 -3.53 -10.03
CA GLU A 265 7.69 -3.46 -8.75
C GLU A 265 6.75 -2.87 -7.69
N LEU A 266 6.75 -3.46 -6.49
CA LEU A 266 6.02 -2.97 -5.33
C LEU A 266 7.00 -2.51 -4.24
N TYR A 267 6.78 -1.30 -3.77
CA TYR A 267 7.47 -0.69 -2.63
C TYR A 267 6.48 -0.59 -1.48
N GLY A 268 6.89 -0.73 -0.22
CA GLY A 268 5.91 -0.66 0.86
C GLY A 268 6.30 -1.29 2.18
N ASN A 269 5.29 -1.40 3.04
CA ASN A 269 5.23 -2.29 4.18
C ASN A 269 4.00 -3.18 4.02
N PHE A 270 4.18 -4.40 3.52
CA PHE A 270 3.11 -5.35 3.24
C PHE A 270 3.65 -6.78 3.28
N ASN A 271 2.79 -7.77 3.44
CA ASN A 271 3.16 -9.18 3.26
C ASN A 271 3.35 -9.49 1.76
N ASN A 272 4.59 -9.77 1.37
CA ASN A 272 4.97 -10.02 -0.03
C ASN A 272 4.90 -11.50 -0.45
N GLU A 273 4.36 -12.37 0.40
CA GLU A 273 4.06 -13.78 0.10
C GLU A 273 2.63 -13.92 -0.45
N LEU A 274 2.40 -13.40 -1.66
CA LEU A 274 1.08 -13.47 -2.30
C LEU A 274 0.77 -14.89 -2.83
N PRO A 275 -0.49 -15.35 -2.75
CA PRO A 275 -0.90 -16.56 -3.44
C PRO A 275 -0.79 -16.37 -4.96
N LEU A 276 -0.38 -17.42 -5.68
CA LEU A 276 -0.09 -17.37 -7.12
C LEU A 276 -1.08 -18.20 -7.94
N ALA A 277 -1.34 -17.74 -9.16
CA ALA A 277 -2.13 -18.43 -10.18
C ALA A 277 -1.40 -18.38 -11.55
N PRO A 278 -0.22 -19.03 -11.68
CA PRO A 278 0.68 -18.81 -12.81
C PRO A 278 0.13 -19.39 -14.12
N VAL A 279 -0.17 -18.55 -15.11
CA VAL A 279 -0.58 -18.98 -16.46
C VAL A 279 0.53 -18.74 -17.47
N GLU A 280 0.47 -19.43 -18.61
CA GLU A 280 1.41 -19.18 -19.71
C GLU A 280 1.13 -17.79 -20.33
N PRO A 281 2.13 -16.90 -20.44
CA PRO A 281 1.93 -15.54 -20.95
C PRO A 281 1.94 -15.49 -22.49
N ILE A 282 0.94 -16.11 -23.11
CA ILE A 282 0.81 -16.22 -24.57
C ILE A 282 0.67 -14.87 -25.29
N GLU A 283 0.24 -13.81 -24.58
CA GLU A 283 0.17 -12.45 -25.12
C GLU A 283 1.49 -11.68 -24.98
N GLY A 284 2.50 -12.23 -24.31
CA GLY A 284 3.82 -11.63 -24.12
C GLY A 284 3.74 -10.18 -23.64
N SER A 285 4.59 -9.30 -24.16
CA SER A 285 4.63 -7.88 -23.83
C SER A 285 3.46 -7.09 -24.46
N LYS A 286 2.22 -7.49 -24.20
CA LYS A 286 0.96 -6.93 -24.73
C LYS A 286 0.94 -5.41 -24.73
N MET A 287 1.42 -4.79 -23.65
CA MET A 287 1.42 -3.34 -23.48
C MET A 287 2.23 -2.58 -24.55
N HIS A 288 3.25 -3.20 -25.16
CA HIS A 288 4.03 -2.57 -26.23
C HIS A 288 3.29 -2.53 -27.58
N ARG A 289 2.25 -3.35 -27.73
CA ARG A 289 1.41 -3.40 -28.95
C ARG A 289 0.23 -2.43 -28.88
N LEU A 290 -0.05 -1.86 -27.71
CA LEU A 290 -1.08 -0.84 -27.52
C LEU A 290 -0.53 0.55 -27.87
N SER A 291 -1.38 1.40 -28.45
CA SER A 291 -1.07 2.81 -28.71
C SER A 291 -0.64 3.54 -27.43
N SER A 292 0.19 4.57 -27.55
CA SER A 292 0.51 5.48 -26.44
C SER A 292 -0.72 6.27 -25.95
N SER A 293 -1.76 6.38 -26.79
CA SER A 293 -3.05 7.00 -26.42
C SER A 293 -3.93 6.11 -25.54
N ALA A 294 -3.70 4.78 -25.53
CA ALA A 294 -4.45 3.82 -24.71
C ALA A 294 -3.92 3.81 -23.25
N LYS A 295 -3.81 4.99 -22.65
CA LYS A 295 -3.15 5.16 -21.34
C LYS A 295 -3.87 4.37 -20.25
N PHE A 296 -5.20 4.43 -20.25
CA PHE A 296 -6.06 3.75 -19.29
C PHE A 296 -5.90 2.23 -19.36
N GLU A 297 -6.04 1.64 -20.55
CA GLU A 297 -5.91 0.18 -20.73
C GLU A 297 -4.50 -0.32 -20.40
N ARG A 298 -3.49 0.53 -20.63
CA ARG A 298 -2.09 0.23 -20.29
C ARG A 298 -1.79 0.34 -18.80
N SER A 299 -2.61 1.07 -18.04
CA SER A 299 -2.43 1.29 -16.60
C SER A 299 -3.30 0.42 -15.72
N LEU A 300 -4.30 -0.29 -16.26
CA LEU A 300 -5.17 -1.17 -15.47
C LEU A 300 -4.37 -2.17 -14.63
N THR A 301 -4.73 -2.24 -13.35
CA THR A 301 -4.26 -3.25 -12.42
C THR A 301 -4.82 -4.62 -12.84
N PRO A 302 -4.02 -5.70 -12.88
CA PRO A 302 -4.55 -7.03 -13.11
C PRO A 302 -5.46 -7.47 -11.96
N GLU A 303 -6.68 -7.92 -12.24
CA GLU A 303 -7.67 -8.31 -11.21
C GLU A 303 -7.13 -9.43 -10.31
N GLY A 304 -6.48 -10.44 -10.91
CA GLY A 304 -5.90 -11.55 -10.15
C GLY A 304 -4.83 -11.08 -9.17
N PHE A 305 -4.03 -10.06 -9.53
CA PHE A 305 -3.07 -9.46 -8.64
C PHE A 305 -3.75 -8.71 -7.49
N ALA A 306 -4.81 -7.94 -7.75
CA ALA A 306 -5.53 -7.21 -6.72
C ALA A 306 -6.07 -8.15 -5.62
N TYR A 307 -6.75 -9.24 -6.00
CA TYR A 307 -7.24 -10.21 -5.02
C TYR A 307 -6.10 -10.96 -4.33
N ALA A 308 -5.05 -11.35 -5.05
CA ALA A 308 -3.89 -11.99 -4.42
C ALA A 308 -3.21 -11.08 -3.38
N PHE A 309 -3.10 -9.77 -3.66
CA PHE A 309 -2.58 -8.80 -2.71
C PHE A 309 -3.45 -8.71 -1.46
N PHE A 310 -4.77 -8.62 -1.63
CA PHE A 310 -5.73 -8.60 -0.52
C PHE A 310 -5.68 -9.88 0.32
N MET A 311 -5.60 -11.06 -0.30
CA MET A 311 -5.51 -12.35 0.41
C MET A 311 -4.35 -12.40 1.41
N ALA A 312 -3.22 -11.74 1.09
CA ALA A 312 -2.04 -11.72 1.94
C ALA A 312 -2.03 -10.58 2.98
N ASN A 313 -2.89 -9.57 2.83
CA ASN A 313 -2.76 -8.29 3.55
C ASN A 313 -4.04 -7.80 4.26
N ASN A 314 -5.13 -8.56 4.22
CA ASN A 314 -6.33 -8.22 4.99
C ASN A 314 -6.10 -8.45 6.49
N ALA A 315 -6.87 -7.75 7.33
CA ALA A 315 -6.70 -7.75 8.79
C ALA A 315 -6.95 -9.12 9.43
N GLU A 316 -7.79 -9.96 8.82
CA GLU A 316 -8.06 -11.32 9.28
C GLU A 316 -6.91 -12.30 8.96
N SER A 317 -6.14 -12.03 7.90
CA SER A 317 -5.05 -12.90 7.45
C SER A 317 -3.77 -12.82 8.29
N PHE A 318 -3.60 -11.76 9.08
CA PHE A 318 -2.43 -11.60 9.93
C PHE A 318 -2.61 -12.32 11.27
N ASP A 319 -1.52 -12.93 11.74
CA ASP A 319 -1.38 -13.29 13.15
C ASP A 319 -1.60 -12.05 14.01
N PRO A 320 -2.39 -12.13 15.10
CA PRO A 320 -2.61 -11.05 16.06
C PRO A 320 -1.39 -10.19 16.43
N ILE A 321 -0.26 -10.83 16.71
CA ILE A 321 0.94 -10.13 17.19
C ILE A 321 1.67 -9.48 16.02
N GLU A 322 1.74 -10.15 14.88
CA GLU A 322 2.29 -9.56 13.66
C GLU A 322 1.42 -8.39 13.15
N ARG A 323 0.09 -8.46 13.31
CA ARG A 323 -0.83 -7.35 13.04
C ARG A 323 -0.52 -6.16 13.94
N MET A 324 -0.42 -6.38 15.25
CA MET A 324 -0.11 -5.31 16.20
C MET A 324 1.26 -4.69 15.96
N ALA A 325 2.27 -5.49 15.63
CA ALA A 325 3.60 -4.98 15.27
C ALA A 325 3.59 -4.11 14.01
N ARG A 326 2.61 -4.30 13.12
CA ARG A 326 2.41 -3.46 11.92
C ARG A 326 1.64 -2.18 12.23
N GLU A 327 0.68 -2.24 13.16
CA GLU A 327 -0.04 -1.06 13.67
C GLU A 327 0.87 -0.15 14.51
N PHE A 328 1.88 -0.73 15.17
CA PHE A 328 2.88 0.00 15.96
C PHE A 328 4.30 -0.18 15.37
N PRO A 329 4.59 0.38 14.18
CA PRO A 329 5.89 0.21 13.53
C PRO A 329 7.03 0.73 14.41
N GLY A 330 8.10 -0.06 14.53
CA GLY A 330 9.25 0.25 15.39
C GLY A 330 9.19 -0.43 16.76
N VAL A 331 8.02 -0.89 17.21
CA VAL A 331 7.89 -1.68 18.44
C VAL A 331 8.48 -3.08 18.26
N ASN A 332 9.12 -3.60 19.30
CA ASN A 332 9.76 -4.92 19.26
C ASN A 332 8.72 -6.05 19.33
N VAL A 333 8.54 -6.75 18.20
CA VAL A 333 7.61 -7.90 18.10
C VAL A 333 7.88 -9.02 19.10
N ALA A 334 9.14 -9.21 19.54
CA ALA A 334 9.45 -10.23 20.54
C ALA A 334 8.88 -9.88 21.91
N LEU A 335 8.84 -8.59 22.27
CA LEU A 335 8.22 -8.11 23.50
C LEU A 335 6.70 -8.19 23.42
N LEU A 336 6.10 -7.81 22.28
CA LEU A 336 4.66 -8.01 22.05
C LEU A 336 4.27 -9.49 22.22
N ARG A 337 5.07 -10.40 21.64
CA ARG A 337 4.86 -11.85 21.77
C ARG A 337 5.03 -12.33 23.22
N ALA A 338 5.98 -11.78 23.96
CA ALA A 338 6.20 -12.14 25.36
C ALA A 338 5.04 -11.65 26.25
N ALA A 339 4.58 -10.41 26.08
CA ALA A 339 3.43 -9.84 26.78
C ALA A 339 2.14 -10.64 26.51
N ALA A 340 1.89 -11.02 25.25
CA ALA A 340 0.76 -11.88 24.91
C ALA A 340 0.90 -13.29 25.48
N GLY A 341 2.11 -13.85 25.48
CA GLY A 341 2.42 -15.15 26.09
C GLY A 341 2.21 -15.21 27.60
N ALA A 342 2.27 -14.06 28.29
CA ALA A 342 1.93 -13.91 29.69
C ALA A 342 0.40 -13.80 29.96
N GLY A 343 -0.43 -13.84 28.91
CA GLY A 343 -1.89 -13.85 29.02
C GLY A 343 -2.58 -12.50 28.82
N ASN A 344 -1.84 -11.46 28.43
CA ASN A 344 -2.42 -10.18 28.07
C ASN A 344 -3.11 -10.26 26.69
N THR A 345 -4.34 -9.76 26.61
CA THR A 345 -5.10 -9.64 25.36
C THR A 345 -4.55 -8.52 24.46
N GLU A 346 -4.88 -8.55 23.17
CA GLU A 346 -4.46 -7.50 22.24
C GLU A 346 -4.90 -6.10 22.68
N GLU A 347 -6.15 -5.99 23.15
CA GLU A 347 -6.73 -4.74 23.64
C GLU A 347 -5.99 -4.22 24.88
N GLN A 348 -5.64 -5.10 25.81
CA GLN A 348 -4.87 -4.73 27.00
C GLN A 348 -3.47 -4.22 26.64
N ILE A 349 -2.78 -4.88 25.70
CA ILE A 349 -1.46 -4.43 25.26
C ILE A 349 -1.57 -3.07 24.57
N ARG A 350 -2.51 -2.92 23.62
CA ARG A 350 -2.76 -1.65 22.91
C ARG A 350 -2.96 -0.49 23.88
N ASN A 351 -3.92 -0.62 24.80
CA ASN A 351 -4.29 0.43 25.74
C ASN A 351 -3.13 0.86 26.66
N GLN A 352 -2.10 0.03 26.82
CA GLN A 352 -0.93 0.33 27.66
C GLN A 352 0.20 1.03 26.89
N ILE A 353 0.26 0.86 25.56
CA ILE A 353 1.37 1.37 24.75
C ILE A 353 0.99 2.52 23.82
N GLU A 354 -0.28 2.67 23.49
CA GLU A 354 -0.77 3.56 22.43
C GLU A 354 -0.39 5.03 22.65
N ASP A 355 -0.69 5.58 23.82
CA ASP A 355 -0.40 6.99 24.15
C ASP A 355 1.11 7.29 24.01
N ALA A 356 1.94 6.47 24.65
CA ALA A 356 3.39 6.61 24.60
C ALA A 356 3.94 6.38 23.20
N PHE A 357 3.37 5.45 22.43
CA PHE A 357 3.73 5.24 21.05
C PHE A 357 3.51 6.52 20.25
N TYR A 358 2.34 7.17 20.37
CA TYR A 358 2.02 8.38 19.62
C TYR A 358 2.83 9.60 20.07
N ASP A 359 3.22 9.67 21.35
CA ASP A 359 4.17 10.66 21.90
C ASP A 359 5.64 10.42 21.48
N SER A 360 5.90 9.37 20.69
CA SER A 360 7.22 8.93 20.25
C SER A 360 8.12 8.42 21.37
N ASP A 361 7.55 7.98 22.49
CA ASP A 361 8.30 7.42 23.62
C ASP A 361 8.38 5.88 23.52
N LEU A 362 9.17 5.40 22.54
CA LEU A 362 9.38 3.96 22.38
C LEU A 362 10.20 3.32 23.51
N GLU A 363 10.93 4.12 24.30
CA GLU A 363 11.62 3.63 25.48
C GLU A 363 10.58 3.24 26.54
N TRP A 364 9.59 4.10 26.80
CA TRP A 364 8.46 3.74 27.68
C TRP A 364 7.64 2.56 27.16
N VAL A 365 7.34 2.51 25.85
CA VAL A 365 6.66 1.35 25.24
C VAL A 365 7.44 0.05 25.52
N HIS A 366 8.76 0.09 25.45
CA HIS A 366 9.60 -1.07 25.76
C HIS A 366 9.44 -1.51 27.23
N GLU A 367 9.57 -0.57 28.18
CA GLU A 367 9.47 -0.85 29.61
C GLU A 367 8.11 -1.43 29.99
N VAL A 368 7.03 -0.87 29.42
CA VAL A 368 5.67 -1.38 29.61
C VAL A 368 5.55 -2.83 29.13
N LEU A 369 6.04 -3.13 27.93
CA LEU A 369 5.96 -4.49 27.37
C LEU A 369 6.81 -5.50 28.15
N GLU A 370 7.98 -5.10 28.66
CA GLU A 370 8.77 -5.94 29.58
C GLU A 370 8.01 -6.24 30.87
N GLY A 371 7.35 -5.23 31.46
CA GLY A 371 6.51 -5.40 32.63
C GLY A 371 5.36 -6.38 32.39
N LEU A 372 4.65 -6.23 31.27
CA LEU A 372 3.55 -7.11 30.88
C LEU A 372 4.00 -8.55 30.61
N ALA A 373 5.25 -8.76 30.17
CA ALA A 373 5.80 -10.08 29.89
C ALA A 373 6.16 -10.91 31.14
N VAL A 374 6.26 -10.26 32.31
CA VAL A 374 6.69 -10.90 33.58
C VAL A 374 5.56 -10.96 34.62
N ALA A 375 4.48 -10.20 34.42
CA ALA A 375 3.25 -10.24 35.23
C ALA A 375 2.45 -11.52 34.97
#